data_AF-A0A954ZYQ4-F1
#
_entry.id   AF-A0A954ZYQ4-F1
#
_cell.length_a   1.000
_cell.length_b   1.000
_cell.length_c   1.000
_cell.angle_alpha   90.00
_cell.angle_beta   90.00
_cell.angle_gamma   90.00
#
_symmetry.space_group_name_H-M   'P 1'
#
loop_
_entity.id
_entity.type
_entity.pdbx_description
1 polymer ?
#
loop_
_entity_poly.entity_id
_entity_poly.type
_entity_poly.pdbx_seq_one_letter_code
_entity_poly.pdbx_strand_id
1 'polypeptide(L)' 'MAGLIQTGSMYYIQWYKGRSKRRKSLGTDSLQIAKDKLRQFESAQYHGDELTALTLSRPS' A
#
# COMPACT_ATOMS: atom_id res chain seq x y z
N MET A 1 5.79 5.13 1.28
CA MET A 1 5.58 4.53 2.62
C MET A 1 4.09 4.46 2.91
N ALA A 2 3.63 3.32 3.42
CA ALA A 2 2.25 3.09 3.79
C ALA A 2 2.13 3.01 5.32
N GLY A 3 0.96 3.31 5.86
CA GLY A 3 0.68 3.28 7.28
C GLY A 3 -0.69 2.66 7.55
N LEU A 4 -0.82 2.05 8.73
CA LEU A 4 -2.07 1.47 9.19
C LEU A 4 -2.82 2.45 10.06
N ILE A 5 -4.11 2.65 9.76
CA ILE A 5 -5.00 3.46 10.60
C ILE A 5 -6.26 2.68 10.95
N GLN A 6 -6.72 2.83 12.19
CA GLN A 6 -7.98 2.27 12.65
C GLN A 6 -9.08 3.33 12.59
N THR A 7 -10.28 2.96 12.16
CA THR A 7 -11.46 3.83 12.23
C THR A 7 -12.65 2.98 12.62
N GLY A 8 -13.20 3.27 13.79
CA GLY A 8 -14.16 2.39 14.45
C GLY A 8 -13.53 1.02 14.73
N SER A 9 -14.21 -0.05 14.33
CA SER A 9 -13.71 -1.41 14.43
C SER A 9 -12.80 -1.83 13.27
N MET A 10 -12.70 -1.05 12.19
CA MET A 10 -12.02 -1.51 10.98
C MET A 10 -10.63 -0.88 10.80
N TYR A 11 -9.69 -1.69 10.30
CA TYR A 11 -8.37 -1.26 9.88
C TYR A 11 -8.31 -0.84 8.41
N TYR A 12 -7.44 0.12 8.13
CA TYR A 12 -7.24 0.67 6.79
C TYR A 12 -5.76 0.89 6.45
N ILE A 13 -5.47 0.54 5.21
CA ILE A 13 -4.44 1.06 4.30
C ILE A 13 -4.39 2.58 4.17
N GLN A 14 -3.38 3.32 4.61
CA GLN A 14 -3.18 4.72 4.17
C GLN A 14 -1.79 4.91 3.55
N TRP A 15 -1.72 5.48 2.36
CA TRP A 15 -0.45 5.78 1.71
C TRP A 15 -0.57 7.02 0.82
N TYR A 16 0.57 7.55 0.41
CA TYR A 16 0.64 8.62 -0.59
C TYR A 16 1.11 8.06 -1.92
N LYS A 17 0.45 8.47 -3.01
CA LYS A 17 0.91 8.26 -4.39
C LYS A 17 1.08 9.64 -5.02
N GLY A 18 2.33 10.08 -5.17
CA GLY A 18 2.65 11.47 -5.49
C GLY A 18 2.10 12.43 -4.42
N ARG A 19 1.30 13.42 -4.83
CA ARG A 19 0.63 14.38 -3.93
C ARG A 19 -0.72 13.90 -3.40
N SER A 20 -1.23 12.76 -3.88
CA SER A 20 -2.56 12.26 -3.52
C SER A 20 -2.47 11.28 -2.36
N LYS A 21 -3.24 11.58 -1.31
CA LYS A 21 -3.47 10.66 -0.20
C LYS A 21 -4.51 9.61 -0.61
N ARG A 22 -4.17 8.33 -0.48
CA ARG A 22 -5.04 7.20 -0.79
C ARG A 22 -5.30 6.38 0.46
N ARG A 23 -6.48 5.76 0.50
CA ARG A 23 -6.90 4.89 1.59
C ARG A 23 -7.59 3.64 1.04
N LYS A 24 -7.35 2.48 1.66
CA LYS A 24 -8.01 1.21 1.34
C LYS A 24 -8.46 0.53 2.62
N SER A 25 -9.74 0.14 2.70
CA SER A 25 -10.23 -0.68 3.82
C SER A 25 -9.60 -2.07 3.77
N LEU A 26 -9.18 -2.58 4.93
CA LEU A 26 -8.70 -3.96 5.06
C LEU A 26 -9.81 -4.95 5.37
N GLY A 27 -11.02 -4.46 5.69
CA GLY A 27 -12.18 -5.29 6.02
C GLY A 27 -11.93 -6.22 7.20
N THR A 28 -11.07 -5.81 8.14
CA THR A 28 -10.70 -6.60 9.32
C THR A 28 -10.59 -5.69 10.53
N ASP A 29 -10.99 -6.22 11.67
CA ASP A 29 -10.83 -5.66 13.02
C ASP A 29 -9.68 -6.33 13.80
N SER A 30 -9.11 -7.41 13.27
CA SER A 30 -7.90 -8.03 13.79
C SER A 30 -6.64 -7.26 13.37
N LEU A 31 -5.91 -6.76 14.37
CA LEU A 31 -4.64 -6.05 14.18
C LEU A 31 -3.57 -6.91 13.51
N GLN A 32 -3.54 -8.21 13.82
CA GLN A 32 -2.55 -9.12 13.26
C GLN A 32 -2.74 -9.30 11.75
N ILE A 33 -3.98 -9.57 11.34
CA ILE A 33 -4.35 -9.65 9.92
C ILE A 33 -4.07 -8.30 9.22
N ALA A 34 -4.32 -7.19 9.91
CA ALA A 34 -4.07 -5.86 9.36
C ALA A 34 -2.57 -5.60 9.09
N LYS A 35 -1.69 -6.03 9.99
CA LYS A 35 -0.22 -5.93 9.82
C LYS A 35 0.29 -6.80 8.67
N ASP A 36 -0.23 -8.02 8.53
CA ASP A 36 0.19 -8.90 7.43
C ASP A 36 -0.24 -8.32 6.07
N LYS A 37 -1.46 -7.79 5.97
CA LYS A 37 -1.92 -7.09 4.77
C LYS A 37 -1.11 -5.83 4.48
N LEU A 38 -0.65 -5.10 5.50
CA LEU A 38 0.25 -3.96 5.33
C LEU A 38 1.58 -4.40 4.74
N ARG A 39 2.22 -5.45 5.28
CA ARG A 39 3.49 -5.98 4.76
C ARG A 39 3.37 -6.43 3.29
N GLN A 40 2.29 -7.14 2.96
CA GLN A 40 2.01 -7.53 1.58
C GLN A 40 1.82 -6.30 0.67
N PHE A 41 1.14 -5.27 1.15
CA PHE A 41 0.95 -4.03 0.41
C PHE A 41 2.27 -3.29 0.16
N GLU A 42 3.13 -3.19 1.17
CA GLU A 42 4.44 -2.55 1.05
C GLU A 42 5.37 -3.30 0.07
N SER A 43 5.40 -4.63 0.17
CA SER A 43 6.14 -5.47 -0.79
C SER A 43 5.60 -5.31 -2.22
N ALA A 44 4.27 -5.32 -2.41
CA ALA A 44 3.67 -5.12 -3.72
C ALA A 44 3.92 -3.72 -4.30
N GLN A 45 3.97 -2.67 -3.46
CA GLN A 45 4.36 -1.32 -3.91
C GLN A 45 5.82 -1.29 -4.35
N TYR A 46 6.72 -1.92 -3.59
CA TYR A 46 8.13 -1.98 -3.92
C TYR A 46 8.37 -2.63 -5.29
N HIS A 47 7.73 -3.78 -5.56
CA HIS A 47 7.85 -4.48 -6.85
C HIS A 47 7.08 -3.79 -7.98
N GLY A 48 5.95 -3.14 -7.69
CA GLY A 48 5.20 -2.37 -8.68
C GLY A 48 5.93 -1.12 -9.18
N ASP A 49 6.69 -0.45 -8.31
CA ASP A 49 7.59 0.65 -8.69
C ASP A 49 8.78 0.13 -9.52
N GLU A 50 9.31 -1.05 -9.19
CA GLU A 50 10.40 -1.68 -9.94
C GLU A 50 10.01 -1.98 -11.40
N LEU A 51 8.80 -2.51 -11.63
CA LEU A 51 8.28 -2.76 -12.98
C LEU A 51 8.01 -1.45 -13.76
N THR A 52 7.58 -0.41 -13.07
CA THR A 52 7.31 0.90 -13.70
C THR A 52 8.61 1.61 -14.09
N ALA A 53 9.66 1.49 -13.28
CA ALA A 53 10.99 2.03 -13.59
C ALA A 53 11.64 1.34 -14.81
N LEU A 54 11.46 0.03 -14.96
CA LEU A 54 12.01 -0.75 -16.08
C LEU A 54 11.30 -0.51 -17.43
N THR A 55 10.10 0.05 -17.43
CA THR A 55 9.34 0.28 -18.67
C THR A 55 9.69 1.61 -19.35
N LEU A 56 10.46 2.50 -18.68
CA LEU A 56 10.93 3.78 -19.24
C LEU A 56 12.29 3.70 -19.94
N SER A 57 12.96 2.55 -19.95
CA SER A 57 14.19 2.33 -20.73
C SER A 57 13.88 1.64 -22.05
N ARG A 58 13.22 2.35 -22.97
CA ARG A 58 13.23 1.99 -24.40
C ARG A 58 13.85 3.18 -25.15
N PRO A 59 15.15 3.13 -25.51
CA PRO A 59 15.72 4.17 -26.36
C PRO A 59 15.15 4.02 -27.77
N SER A 60 14.81 5.16 -28.35
CA SER A 60 14.38 5.36 -29.73
C SER A 60 15.45 4.97 -30.73
#